data_AF-A0A352N5R5-F1
#
_entry.id   AF-A0A352N5R5-F1
#
_cell.length_a   1.000
_cell.length_b   1.000
_cell.length_c   1.000
_cell.angle_alpha   90.00
_cell.angle_beta   90.00
_cell.angle_gamma   90.00
#
_symmetry.space_group_name_H-M   'P 1'
#
loop_
_entity.id
_entity.type
_entity.pdbx_description
1 polymer ?
#
loop_
_entity_poly.entity_id
_entity_poly.type
_entity_poly.pdbx_seq_one_letter_code
_entity_poly.pdbx_strand_id
1 'polypeptide(L)'
;MLNFHKITISALLFCSVASAQDIPLAQPKIKSIKKILTVIKADMINIDIAKNFAVFTGNVKFDDGETAITCRKMTVFLEDKKTGYASSEEGKQISRIFCEGEVVVVTKAQDESGKAGDDHKAK
;
A
#
# COMPACT_ATOMS: atom_id res chain seq x y z
N MET A 1 -25.82 -42.17 -28.73
CA MET A 1 -26.73 -43.28 -28.39
C MET A 1 -26.10 -44.01 -27.21
N LEU A 2 -26.58 -43.79 -25.98
CA LEU A 2 -27.58 -44.62 -25.26
C LEU A 2 -27.13 -46.09 -25.24
N ASN A 3 -26.93 -46.78 -24.10
CA ASN A 3 -27.60 -46.71 -22.81
C ASN A 3 -26.87 -47.64 -21.80
N PHE A 4 -27.50 -47.82 -20.62
CA PHE A 4 -27.31 -48.83 -19.55
C PHE A 4 -26.61 -48.32 -18.29
N HIS A 5 -27.16 -48.41 -17.07
CA HIS A 5 -28.47 -48.86 -16.60
C HIS A 5 -28.50 -48.58 -15.08
N LYS A 6 -29.58 -47.96 -14.58
CA LYS A 6 -30.11 -48.04 -13.19
C LYS A 6 -29.23 -47.41 -12.10
N ILE A 7 -29.75 -46.47 -11.31
CA ILE A 7 -30.47 -46.67 -10.03
C ILE A 7 -31.24 -45.34 -9.79
N THR A 8 -32.58 -45.25 -9.83
CA THR A 8 -33.62 -45.76 -8.91
C THR A 8 -33.57 -45.09 -7.53
N ILE A 9 -34.55 -44.19 -7.26
CA ILE A 9 -35.28 -43.98 -5.97
C ILE A 9 -34.41 -43.38 -4.84
N SER A 10 -34.83 -42.45 -3.98
CA SER A 10 -36.06 -41.75 -3.68
C SER A 10 -35.74 -40.85 -2.47
N ALA A 11 -36.55 -39.81 -2.31
CA ALA A 11 -36.90 -39.18 -1.04
C ALA A 11 -35.78 -38.48 -0.24
N LEU A 12 -35.87 -37.15 -0.28
CA LEU A 12 -35.86 -36.27 0.90
C LEU A 12 -35.96 -37.04 2.22
N LEU A 13 -34.84 -37.13 2.92
CA LEU A 13 -34.82 -37.33 4.37
C LEU A 13 -34.27 -36.05 5.00
N PHE A 14 -35.15 -35.31 5.65
CA PHE A 14 -34.79 -34.34 6.67
C PHE A 14 -34.13 -35.10 7.83
N CYS A 15 -32.85 -34.81 8.12
CA CYS A 15 -32.27 -35.04 9.44
C CYS A 15 -31.90 -33.70 10.06
N SER A 16 -32.68 -33.35 11.07
CA SER A 16 -32.51 -32.24 11.99
C SER A 16 -31.13 -32.24 12.65
N VAL A 17 -30.55 -31.04 12.76
CA VAL A 17 -29.54 -30.58 13.72
C VAL A 17 -28.76 -31.67 14.48
N ALA A 18 -27.58 -32.01 13.96
CA ALA A 18 -26.46 -32.45 14.77
C ALA A 18 -25.47 -31.29 14.85
N SER A 19 -25.11 -30.90 16.07
CA SER A 19 -24.23 -29.77 16.42
C SER A 19 -22.99 -29.75 15.52
N ALA A 20 -22.88 -28.74 14.66
CA ALA A 20 -21.61 -28.42 14.03
C ALA A 20 -20.67 -27.98 15.17
N GLN A 21 -19.69 -28.82 15.47
CA GLN A 21 -18.61 -28.46 16.38
C GLN A 21 -17.83 -27.34 15.70
N ASP A 22 -17.78 -26.19 16.36
CA ASP A 22 -17.02 -25.03 15.94
C ASP A 22 -15.58 -25.44 15.67
N ILE A 23 -15.22 -25.58 14.40
CA ILE A 23 -13.81 -25.45 14.00
C ILE A 23 -13.56 -23.95 14.16
N PRO A 24 -12.72 -23.50 15.10
CA PRO A 24 -12.28 -22.12 15.08
C PRO A 24 -11.46 -21.97 13.81
N LEU A 25 -12.11 -21.51 12.74
CA LEU A 25 -11.43 -21.05 11.55
C LEU A 25 -10.65 -19.82 12.00
N ALA A 26 -9.41 -20.05 12.43
CA ALA A 26 -8.44 -19.01 12.68
C ALA A 26 -8.24 -18.30 11.35
N GLN A 27 -9.05 -17.27 11.11
CA GLN A 27 -8.93 -16.42 9.95
C GLN A 27 -7.54 -15.79 10.01
N PRO A 28 -6.65 -16.02 9.03
CA PRO A 28 -5.41 -15.28 8.98
C PRO A 28 -5.77 -13.80 8.86
N LYS A 29 -5.55 -13.03 9.93
CA LYS A 29 -5.67 -11.58 9.89
C LYS A 29 -4.66 -11.07 8.88
N ILE A 30 -5.11 -10.83 7.65
CA ILE A 30 -4.31 -10.17 6.62
C ILE A 30 -3.92 -8.81 7.21
N LYS A 31 -2.64 -8.69 7.57
CA LYS A 31 -2.06 -7.47 8.10
C LYS A 31 -2.19 -6.43 6.99
N SER A 32 -3.11 -5.48 7.15
CA SER A 32 -3.27 -4.35 6.25
C SER A 32 -1.89 -3.71 6.04
N ILE A 33 -1.32 -3.87 4.84
CA ILE A 33 -0.09 -3.17 4.46
C ILE A 33 -0.46 -1.69 4.38
N LYS A 34 -0.08 -0.92 5.40
CA LYS A 34 -0.30 0.52 5.42
C LYS A 34 0.54 1.13 4.30
N LYS A 35 -0.06 1.39 3.14
CA LYS A 35 0.61 2.04 2.02
C LYS A 35 0.99 3.45 2.46
N ILE A 36 2.29 3.69 2.61
CA ILE A 36 2.82 5.00 2.94
C ILE A 36 2.74 5.85 1.66
N LEU A 37 2.13 7.03 1.77
CA LEU A 37 1.90 7.94 0.66
C LEU A 37 2.87 9.12 0.78
N THR A 38 3.54 9.44 -0.32
CA THR A 38 4.32 10.67 -0.43
C THR A 38 3.38 11.84 -0.70
N VAL A 39 3.45 12.87 0.14
CA VAL A 39 2.61 14.07 0.08
C VAL A 39 3.49 15.30 -0.03
N ILE A 40 3.18 16.17 -1.00
CA ILE A 40 3.85 17.47 -1.19
C ILE A 40 2.79 18.57 -1.05
N LYS A 41 3.03 19.52 -0.15
CA LYS A 41 2.20 20.71 0.05
C LYS A 41 3.02 21.95 -0.29
N ALA A 42 2.40 22.92 -0.94
CA ALA A 42 3.02 24.19 -1.31
C ALA A 42 1.94 25.24 -1.52
N ASP A 43 2.35 26.52 -1.58
CA ASP A 43 1.43 27.62 -1.89
C ASP A 43 1.06 27.64 -3.38
N MET A 44 2.02 27.33 -4.25
CA MET A 44 1.83 27.28 -5.70
C MET A 44 2.54 26.10 -6.33
N ILE A 45 1.90 25.53 -7.36
CA ILE A 45 2.36 24.34 -8.08
C ILE A 45 2.24 24.60 -9.58
N ASN A 46 3.31 24.30 -10.32
CA ASN A 46 3.33 24.31 -11.78
C ASN A 46 3.81 22.94 -12.28
N ILE A 47 2.99 22.24 -13.07
CA ILE A 47 3.28 20.89 -13.56
C ILE A 47 3.36 20.94 -15.08
N ASP A 48 4.53 20.58 -15.61
CA ASP A 48 4.76 20.42 -17.03
C ASP A 48 4.98 18.94 -17.35
N ILE A 49 3.88 18.25 -17.69
CA ILE A 49 3.90 16.82 -18.02
C ILE A 49 4.68 16.58 -19.32
N ALA A 50 4.65 17.53 -20.26
CA ALA A 50 5.35 17.42 -21.53
C ALA A 50 6.88 17.51 -21.34
N LYS A 51 7.34 18.34 -20.40
CA LYS A 51 8.76 18.46 -20.04
C LYS A 51 9.19 17.56 -18.88
N ASN A 52 8.31 16.72 -18.36
CA ASN A 52 8.58 15.79 -17.27
C ASN A 52 9.09 16.45 -15.98
N PHE A 53 8.53 17.59 -15.57
CA PHE A 53 8.85 18.14 -14.26
C PHE A 53 7.68 18.91 -13.62
N ALA A 54 7.76 19.05 -12.30
CA ALA A 54 6.86 19.87 -11.51
C ALA A 54 7.68 20.81 -10.62
N VAL A 55 7.25 22.07 -10.51
CA VAL A 55 7.85 23.09 -9.65
C VAL A 55 6.84 23.48 -8.60
N PHE A 56 7.25 23.40 -7.33
CA PHE A 56 6.51 23.80 -6.15
C PHE A 56 7.21 25.00 -5.53
N THR A 57 6.45 26.05 -5.19
CA THR A 57 7.00 27.29 -4.62
C THR A 57 6.14 27.78 -3.48
N GLY A 58 6.79 28.36 -2.47
CA GLY A 58 6.13 28.89 -1.28
C GLY A 58 5.86 27.79 -0.27
N ASN A 59 6.49 27.95 0.91
CA ASN A 59 6.32 27.10 2.09
C ASN A 59 6.17 25.59 1.79
N VAL A 60 7.07 25.05 0.98
CA VAL A 60 6.97 23.68 0.48
C VAL A 60 7.28 22.70 1.61
N LYS A 61 6.39 21.71 1.81
CA LYS A 61 6.53 20.60 2.75
C LYS A 61 6.33 19.28 2.04
N PHE A 62 7.37 18.46 2.02
CA PHE A 62 7.37 17.08 1.54
C PHE A 62 7.35 16.15 2.74
N ASP A 63 6.49 15.13 2.71
CA ASP A 63 6.40 14.07 3.74
C ASP A 63 6.22 12.73 3.03
N ASP A 64 7.17 11.81 3.19
CA ASP A 64 7.08 10.43 2.69
C ASP A 64 6.69 9.42 3.78
N GLY A 65 6.26 9.90 4.94
CA GLY A 65 5.98 9.07 6.12
C GLY A 65 7.18 8.92 7.05
N GLU A 66 8.40 8.78 6.52
CA GLU A 66 9.64 8.67 7.31
C GLU A 66 10.42 9.98 7.29
N THR A 67 10.59 10.59 6.13
CA THR A 67 11.28 11.88 6.00
C THR A 67 10.29 13.01 5.72
N ALA A 68 10.56 14.16 6.36
CA ALA A 68 9.92 15.42 6.07
C ALA A 68 10.97 16.43 5.60
N ILE A 69 10.71 17.11 4.47
CA ILE A 69 11.59 18.14 3.91
C ILE A 69 10.80 19.44 3.81
N THR A 70 11.35 20.53 4.33
CA THR A 70 10.81 21.88 4.16
C THR A 70 11.76 22.72 3.32
N CYS A 71 11.24 23.47 2.35
CA CYS A 71 12.04 24.38 1.52
C CYS A 71 11.20 25.52 0.92
N ARG A 72 11.87 26.49 0.27
CA ARG A 72 11.19 27.62 -0.40
C ARG A 72 10.74 27.26 -1.83
N LYS A 73 11.53 26.45 -2.53
CA LYS A 73 11.24 25.97 -3.88
C LYS A 73 11.69 24.51 -4.03
N MET A 74 10.84 23.68 -4.61
CA MET A 74 11.11 22.28 -4.90
C MET A 74 10.84 22.00 -6.37
N THR A 75 11.79 21.39 -7.06
CA THR A 75 11.63 20.93 -8.45
C THR A 75 11.70 19.41 -8.47
N VAL A 76 10.64 18.76 -8.91
CA VAL A 76 10.52 17.32 -9.04
C VAL A 76 10.62 16.97 -10.52
N PHE A 77 11.59 16.15 -10.88
CA PHE A 77 11.73 15.60 -12.23
C PHE A 77 11.05 14.24 -12.27
N LEU A 78 10.34 14.00 -13.37
CA LEU A 78 9.63 12.77 -13.65
C LEU A 78 10.34 12.01 -14.78
N GLU A 79 10.17 10.70 -14.82
CA GLU A 79 10.60 9.86 -15.94
C GLU A 79 9.55 8.79 -16.20
N ASP A 80 9.48 8.32 -17.44
CA ASP A 80 8.55 7.26 -17.79
C ASP A 80 8.99 5.95 -17.12
N LYS A 81 8.06 5.31 -16.42
CA LYS A 81 8.32 4.01 -15.81
C LYS A 81 8.45 2.97 -16.91
N LYS A 82 9.69 2.58 -17.24
CA LYS A 82 9.95 1.45 -18.14
C LYS A 82 9.58 0.14 -17.44
N THR A 83 8.31 -0.26 -17.49
CA THR A 83 7.90 -1.58 -17.00
C THR A 83 8.20 -2.64 -18.05
N GLY A 84 9.13 -3.55 -17.76
CA GLY A 84 9.36 -4.75 -18.58
C GLY A 84 8.21 -5.78 -18.53
N TYR A 85 7.07 -5.41 -17.94
CA TYR A 85 5.86 -6.22 -17.87
C TYR A 85 4.66 -5.34 -18.18
N ALA A 86 3.76 -5.85 -19.02
CA ALA A 86 2.56 -5.21 -19.50
C ALA A 86 1.59 -4.87 -18.36
N SER A 87 1.77 -3.71 -17.75
CA SER A 87 0.69 -2.98 -17.10
C SER A 87 0.49 -1.72 -17.91
N SER A 88 -0.66 -1.64 -18.57
CA SER A 88 -1.07 -0.59 -19.51
C SER A 88 -1.46 0.71 -18.78
N GLU A 89 -0.61 1.16 -17.86
CA GLU A 89 -0.75 2.43 -17.17
C GLU A 89 0.56 3.20 -17.45
N GLU A 90 0.52 4.21 -18.32
CA GLU A 90 1.65 5.12 -18.57
C GLU A 90 1.92 5.95 -17.30
N GLY A 91 2.57 5.33 -16.32
CA GLY A 91 2.93 5.96 -15.06
C GLY A 91 4.27 6.65 -15.17
N LYS A 92 4.31 7.95 -14.85
CA LYS A 92 5.58 8.65 -14.61
C LYS A 92 6.04 8.40 -13.18
N GLN A 93 7.32 8.09 -12.98
CA GLN A 93 7.94 8.00 -11.66
C GLN A 93 8.80 9.24 -11.38
N ILE A 94 9.00 9.55 -10.11
CA ILE A 94 9.94 10.61 -9.71
C ILE A 94 11.36 10.12 -9.95
N SER A 95 12.12 10.85 -10.77
CA SER A 95 13.53 10.54 -11.03
C SER A 95 14.46 11.28 -10.08
N ARG A 96 14.19 12.57 -9.82
CA ARG A 96 15.04 13.45 -8.99
C ARG A 96 14.22 14.54 -8.33
N ILE A 97 14.66 14.98 -7.15
CA ILE A 97 14.08 16.10 -6.41
C ILE A 97 15.19 17.09 -6.09
N PHE A 98 14.98 18.36 -6.44
CA PHE A 98 15.87 19.46 -6.10
C PHE A 98 15.14 20.44 -5.17
N CYS A 99 15.74 20.73 -4.03
CA CYS A 99 15.22 21.70 -3.06
C CYS A 99 16.15 22.90 -2.99
N GLU A 100 15.60 24.10 -3.02
CA GLU A 100 16.34 25.35 -2.99
C GLU A 100 15.84 26.27 -1.86
N GLY A 101 16.76 27.04 -1.27
CA GLY A 101 16.49 28.01 -0.20
C GLY A 101 16.75 27.45 1.21
N GLU A 102 15.89 27.82 2.16
CA GLU A 102 15.92 27.32 3.55
C GLU A 102 15.50 25.85 3.60
N VAL A 103 16.43 24.95 3.28
CA VAL A 103 16.18 23.51 3.26
C VAL A 103 16.39 22.92 4.65
N VAL A 104 15.34 22.31 5.19
CA VAL A 104 15.38 21.55 6.45
C VAL A 104 14.91 20.14 6.18
N VAL A 105 15.72 19.16 6.57
CA VAL A 105 15.41 17.73 6.46
C VAL A 105 15.24 17.16 7.86
N VAL A 106 14.12 16.50 8.09
CA VAL A 106 13.80 15.81 9.35
C VAL A 106 13.47 14.37 9.02
N THR A 107 14.34 13.45 9.43
CA THR A 107 14.05 12.01 9.40
C THR A 107 13.43 11.64 10.75
N LYS A 108 12.30 10.94 10.74
CA LYS A 108 11.76 10.37 11.99
C LYS A 108 12.72 9.27 12.44
N ALA A 109 13.32 9.44 13.62
CA ALA A 109 14.00 8.34 14.29
C ALA A 109 12.97 7.21 14.46
N GLN A 110 13.35 5.98 14.13
CA GLN A 110 12.52 4.84 14.45
C GLN A 110 12.49 4.69 15.97
N ASP A 111 11.48 5.27 16.61
CA ASP A 111 11.13 4.88 17.97
C ASP A 111 10.60 3.45 17.87
N GLU A 112 11.42 2.49 18.30
CA GLU A 112 11.01 1.12 18.57
C GLU A 112 9.87 1.12 19.60
N SER A 113 8.63 1.24 19.14
CA SER A 113 7.44 1.01 19.96
C SER A 113 6.74 -0.27 19.50
N GLY A 114 7.40 -1.39 19.76
CA GLY A 114 6.82 -2.73 19.87
C GLY A 114 7.09 -3.29 21.26
N LYS A 115 6.23 -2.96 22.22
CA LYS A 115 6.28 -3.42 23.62
C LYS A 115 6.17 -4.95 23.74
N ALA A 116 7.10 -5.51 24.52
CA ALA A 116 6.96 -6.49 25.61
C ALA A 116 6.00 -7.69 25.50
N GLY A 117 6.58 -8.89 25.67
CA GLY A 117 6.04 -9.94 26.53
C GLY A 117 5.56 -11.21 25.83
N ASP A 118 6.41 -12.24 25.74
CA ASP A 118 5.97 -13.63 25.85
C ASP A 118 7.11 -14.50 26.40
N ASP A 119 7.12 -14.65 27.73
CA ASP A 119 7.97 -15.58 28.45
C ASP A 119 7.51 -17.01 28.10
N HIS A 120 8.25 -17.70 27.24
CA HIS A 120 8.07 -19.14 27.06
C HIS A 120 8.57 -19.87 28.31
N LYS A 121 7.69 -20.01 29.31
CA LYS A 121 7.86 -20.95 30.42
C LYS A 121 7.58 -22.36 29.90
N ALA A 122 8.64 -23.08 29.53
CA ALA A 122 8.59 -24.52 29.38
C ALA A 122 8.30 -25.17 30.76
N LYS A 123 7.26 -25.99 30.82
CA LYS A 123 7.05 -26.98 31.87
C LYS A 123 6.89 -28.33 31.21
#